data_AF-A0ABD4TUX5-F1
#
_entry.id   AF-A0ABD4TUX5-F1
#
_cell.length_a   1.000
_cell.length_b   1.000
_cell.length_c   1.000
_cell.angle_alpha   90.00
_cell.angle_beta   90.00
_cell.angle_gamma   90.00
#
_symmetry.space_group_name_H-M   'P 1'
#
loop_
_entity.id
_entity.type
_entity.pdbx_description
1 polymer ?
#
loop_
_entity_poly.entity_id
_entity_poly.type
_entity_poly.pdbx_seq_one_letter_code
_entity_poly.pdbx_strand_id
1 'polypeptide(L)'
;MKVLLLGSGGREHALARAIAASKQLSELVIAPGNPGTDALGRNVDLNPSDPEAVLALSQEIAADLVVIGPEAPLVAGVADTLRAAGFAVFGPSRAAAQLEGSKAFAKEVMTAAGVPTAAGVACSTLAEARAALQRFGAPYVVKQDGLAAGKGVVVTEDFATALQHAAACIDAASLGASRESGATPTPEVAPHETGSTSGAAPAASPAVVIEEYLDGPEASVFCLCDGENVVALPPAQDYKRARDGGEGPNTGGMGAYSPLPWAPPDLGQRTVEGIARPVLVEMARRGTPFVGLLYVGLALTSRGLRVVEFNVRFGDPETQSVLERVESDLLAYLWAAATGSLGAMPELQISAEAVVNVVLAAPGYPGTPQVGGVITGLDTVCGMPGVHVIHAGTRLAPHEPGADGVNGTDGTSEASGVVASAAGQMEPSKASGANQTVARKPAAAVPGADRRPLTSGDALVSSGGRVLSVVARGGDLKAARERAYALMAKIHLEGGHFRHDIAAL
;
A
#
# COMPACT_ATOMS: atom_id res chain seq x y z
N MET A 1 -6.95 21.26 8.81
CA MET A 1 -5.85 20.36 9.18
C MET A 1 -4.91 20.23 8.00
N LYS A 2 -3.63 20.50 8.21
CA LYS A 2 -2.55 20.31 7.24
C LYS A 2 -1.96 18.92 7.39
N VAL A 3 -1.88 18.19 6.28
CA VAL A 3 -1.44 16.79 6.26
C VAL A 3 -0.21 16.65 5.38
N LEU A 4 0.82 15.97 5.90
CA LEU A 4 1.92 15.44 5.12
C LEU A 4 1.72 13.94 4.91
N LEU A 5 1.60 13.50 3.66
CA LEU A 5 1.54 12.08 3.28
C LEU A 5 2.88 11.64 2.68
N LEU A 6 3.50 10.61 3.25
CA LEU A 6 4.76 10.06 2.75
C LEU A 6 4.53 8.88 1.81
N GLY A 7 5.19 8.91 0.65
CA GLY A 7 5.24 7.85 -0.36
C GLY A 7 4.78 8.34 -1.75
N SER A 8 4.75 7.41 -2.70
CA SER A 8 4.58 7.70 -4.14
C SER A 8 3.87 6.60 -4.92
N GLY A 9 3.40 5.54 -4.25
CA GLY A 9 2.74 4.41 -4.87
C GLY A 9 1.23 4.62 -5.09
N GLY A 10 0.58 3.56 -5.57
CA GLY A 10 -0.88 3.55 -5.78
C GLY A 10 -1.64 3.64 -4.46
N ARG A 11 -1.13 3.01 -3.41
CA ARG A 11 -1.63 3.16 -2.04
C ARG A 11 -1.64 4.62 -1.59
N GLU A 12 -0.54 5.36 -1.81
CA GLU A 12 -0.48 6.76 -1.40
C GLU A 12 -1.41 7.64 -2.22
N HIS A 13 -1.59 7.35 -3.52
CA HIS A 13 -2.61 8.05 -4.29
C HIS A 13 -4.03 7.75 -3.78
N ALA A 14 -4.35 6.49 -3.45
CA ALA A 14 -5.65 6.17 -2.82
C ALA A 14 -5.85 6.86 -1.45
N LEU A 15 -4.82 6.91 -0.61
CA LEU A 15 -4.83 7.65 0.65
C LEU A 15 -5.02 9.16 0.42
N ALA A 16 -4.27 9.77 -0.50
CA ALA A 16 -4.39 11.17 -0.87
C ALA A 16 -5.82 11.51 -1.31
N ARG A 17 -6.45 10.65 -2.12
CA ARG A 17 -7.85 10.83 -2.54
C ARG A 17 -8.82 10.81 -1.36
N ALA A 18 -8.67 9.83 -0.47
CA ALA A 18 -9.54 9.69 0.70
C ALA A 18 -9.34 10.85 1.70
N ILE A 19 -8.10 11.32 1.89
CA ILE A 19 -7.78 12.48 2.72
C ILE A 19 -8.34 13.78 2.08
N ALA A 20 -8.17 13.96 0.77
CA ALA A 20 -8.66 15.12 0.02
C ALA A 20 -10.20 15.24 0.02
N ALA A 21 -10.92 14.15 0.25
CA ALA A 21 -12.37 14.17 0.39
C ALA A 21 -12.85 14.76 1.75
N SER A 22 -11.95 14.88 2.73
CA SER A 22 -12.30 15.41 4.06
C SER A 22 -12.53 16.92 4.02
N LYS A 23 -13.62 17.38 4.64
CA LYS A 23 -13.87 18.81 4.85
C LYS A 23 -12.95 19.43 5.91
N GLN A 24 -12.24 18.60 6.69
CA GLN A 24 -11.32 19.05 7.72
C GLN A 24 -9.94 19.36 7.14
N LEU A 25 -9.64 18.92 5.91
CA LEU A 25 -8.39 19.18 5.24
C LEU A 25 -8.29 20.65 4.83
N SER A 26 -7.18 21.29 5.17
CA SER A 26 -6.85 22.65 4.72
C SER A 26 -5.69 22.67 3.73
N GLU A 27 -4.76 21.73 3.85
CA GLU A 27 -3.61 21.59 2.95
C GLU A 27 -3.15 20.13 2.94
N LEU A 28 -2.90 19.57 1.76
CA LEU A 28 -2.28 18.26 1.59
C LEU A 28 -0.94 18.42 0.86
N VAL A 29 0.12 17.95 1.49
CA VAL A 29 1.45 17.81 0.90
C VAL A 29 1.77 16.33 0.80
N ILE A 30 2.28 15.89 -0.36
CA ILE A 30 2.70 14.49 -0.57
C ILE A 30 4.19 14.46 -0.90
N ALA A 31 4.94 13.55 -0.28
CA ALA A 31 6.39 13.47 -0.45
C ALA A 31 6.86 12.02 -0.73
N PRO A 32 7.40 11.70 -1.92
CA PRO A 32 7.54 12.57 -3.09
C PRO A 32 6.27 12.68 -3.96
N GLY A 33 5.28 11.81 -3.74
CA GLY A 33 4.09 11.74 -4.59
C GLY A 33 4.37 11.20 -5.99
N ASN A 34 3.38 11.33 -6.87
CA ASN A 34 3.46 10.98 -8.29
C ASN A 34 2.54 11.89 -9.12
N PRO A 35 2.59 11.85 -10.46
CA PRO A 35 1.76 12.74 -11.29
C PRO A 35 0.25 12.67 -11.00
N GLY A 36 -0.26 11.54 -10.50
CA GLY A 36 -1.66 11.40 -10.12
C GLY A 36 -2.01 12.13 -8.82
N THR A 37 -1.06 12.28 -7.88
CA THR A 37 -1.29 12.99 -6.62
C THR A 37 -1.19 14.51 -6.74
N ASP A 38 -0.59 15.04 -7.81
CA ASP A 38 -0.49 16.50 -8.06
C ASP A 38 -1.86 17.18 -8.14
N ALA A 39 -2.89 16.46 -8.59
CA ALA A 39 -4.26 16.95 -8.64
C ALA A 39 -4.96 17.03 -7.26
N LEU A 40 -4.37 16.42 -6.23
CA LEU A 40 -4.97 16.26 -4.89
C LEU A 40 -4.25 17.10 -3.82
N GLY A 41 -2.97 17.39 -4.03
CA GLY A 41 -2.13 18.14 -3.10
C GLY A 41 -0.83 18.56 -3.75
N ARG A 42 0.03 19.25 -2.99
CA ARG A 42 1.36 19.66 -3.47
C ARG A 42 2.34 18.50 -3.31
N ASN A 43 2.87 17.98 -4.41
CA ASN A 43 4.00 17.06 -4.34
C ASN A 43 5.30 17.82 -4.01
N VAL A 44 6.15 17.24 -3.17
CA VAL A 44 7.46 17.77 -2.79
C VAL A 44 8.50 16.66 -2.95
N ASP A 45 9.47 16.88 -3.83
CA ASP A 45 10.57 15.92 -4.01
C ASP A 45 11.42 15.84 -2.75
N LEU A 46 11.35 14.69 -2.08
CA LEU A 46 12.00 14.41 -0.81
C LEU A 46 12.09 12.89 -0.63
N ASN A 47 13.21 12.41 -0.10
CA ASN A 47 13.33 11.02 0.31
C ASN A 47 12.49 10.78 1.58
N PRO A 48 11.41 9.99 1.52
CA PRO A 48 10.51 9.82 2.66
C PRO A 48 11.16 9.04 3.81
N SER A 49 12.32 8.39 3.58
CA SER A 49 13.06 7.63 4.59
C SER A 49 14.16 8.42 5.28
N ASP A 50 14.28 9.73 5.00
CA ASP A 50 15.19 10.64 5.68
C ASP A 50 14.46 11.34 6.83
N PRO A 51 14.69 10.97 8.11
CA PRO A 51 13.96 11.53 9.24
C PRO A 51 14.17 13.03 9.43
N GLU A 52 15.37 13.54 9.12
CA GLU A 52 15.69 14.96 9.30
C GLU A 52 15.02 15.80 8.22
N ALA A 53 15.06 15.34 6.96
CA ALA A 53 14.38 16.02 5.86
C ALA A 53 12.86 16.03 6.07
N VAL A 54 12.27 14.91 6.49
CA VAL A 54 10.82 14.82 6.77
C VAL A 54 10.43 15.73 7.94
N LEU A 55 11.25 15.80 9.00
CA LEU A 55 11.02 16.71 10.12
C LEU A 55 11.07 18.18 9.67
N ALA A 56 12.08 18.56 8.88
CA ALA A 56 12.21 19.91 8.36
C ALA A 56 11.00 20.31 7.50
N LEU A 57 10.54 19.43 6.60
CA LEU A 57 9.34 19.68 5.80
C LEU A 57 8.08 19.78 6.67
N SER A 58 7.96 18.93 7.69
CA SER A 58 6.81 18.97 8.63
C SER A 58 6.74 20.28 9.39
N GLN A 59 7.89 20.83 9.78
CA GLN A 59 8.01 22.16 10.41
C GLN A 59 7.71 23.29 9.42
N GLU A 60 8.27 23.24 8.21
CA GLU A 60 8.05 24.24 7.16
C GLU A 60 6.56 24.44 6.87
N ILE A 61 5.82 23.35 6.69
CA ILE A 61 4.39 23.42 6.35
C ILE A 61 3.49 23.60 7.57
N ALA A 62 4.06 23.48 8.79
CA ALA A 62 3.34 23.35 10.05
C ALA A 62 2.31 22.22 9.99
N ALA A 63 2.76 21.00 9.70
CA ALA A 63 1.90 19.83 9.59
C ALA A 63 1.17 19.58 10.92
N ASP A 64 -0.15 19.37 10.86
CA ASP A 64 -0.91 18.89 12.01
C ASP A 64 -0.76 17.37 12.14
N LEU A 65 -0.78 16.66 11.00
CA LEU A 65 -0.70 15.21 10.92
C LEU A 65 0.29 14.76 9.84
N VAL A 66 1.15 13.80 10.18
CA VAL A 66 1.98 13.08 9.21
C VAL A 66 1.46 11.64 9.06
N VAL A 67 1.17 11.23 7.83
CA VAL A 67 0.70 9.88 7.48
C VAL A 67 1.81 9.17 6.72
N ILE A 68 2.27 8.04 7.24
CA ILE A 68 3.35 7.25 6.62
C ILE A 68 2.76 6.10 5.81
N GLY A 69 2.88 6.17 4.49
CA GLY A 69 2.37 5.15 3.57
C GLY A 69 3.26 3.90 3.46
N PRO A 70 4.55 4.03 3.08
CA PRO A 70 5.44 2.88 2.88
C PRO A 70 6.14 2.42 4.16
N GLU A 71 6.67 1.20 4.12
CA GLU A 71 7.39 0.57 5.25
C GLU A 71 8.77 1.17 5.52
N ALA A 72 9.49 1.62 4.47
CA ALA A 72 10.88 2.05 4.59
C ALA A 72 11.07 3.25 5.56
N PRO A 73 10.22 4.30 5.54
CA PRO A 73 10.26 5.38 6.54
C PRO A 73 10.00 4.90 7.98
N LEU A 74 9.17 3.87 8.17
CA LEU A 74 8.89 3.32 9.50
C LEU A 74 10.13 2.65 10.07
N VAL A 75 10.82 1.84 9.25
CA VAL A 75 12.08 1.20 9.63
C VAL A 75 13.20 2.22 9.84
N ALA A 76 13.21 3.30 9.07
CA ALA A 76 14.15 4.41 9.25
C ALA A 76 13.91 5.24 10.53
N GLY A 77 12.81 5.01 11.26
CA GLY A 77 12.49 5.73 12.50
C GLY A 77 11.94 7.14 12.29
N VAL A 78 11.40 7.43 11.10
CA VAL A 78 10.78 8.73 10.80
C VAL A 78 9.65 9.05 11.79
N ALA A 79 8.85 8.05 12.14
CA ALA A 79 7.76 8.21 13.10
C ALA A 79 8.25 8.60 14.51
N ASP A 80 9.38 8.03 14.94
CA ASP A 80 9.99 8.32 16.24
C ASP A 80 10.50 9.77 16.30
N THR A 81 11.24 10.19 15.26
CA THR A 81 11.77 11.55 15.13
C THR A 81 10.65 12.61 15.15
N LEU A 82 9.58 12.38 14.40
CA LEU A 82 8.45 13.30 14.33
C LEU A 82 7.67 13.39 15.66
N ARG A 83 7.42 12.25 16.32
CA ARG A 83 6.76 12.24 17.63
C ARG A 83 7.60 12.92 18.70
N ALA A 84 8.92 12.73 18.70
CA ALA A 84 9.83 13.41 19.62
C ALA A 84 9.81 14.94 19.44
N ALA A 85 9.52 15.41 18.23
CA ALA A 85 9.32 16.83 17.91
C ALA A 85 7.87 17.34 18.15
N GLY A 86 6.96 16.49 18.64
CA GLY A 86 5.60 16.86 19.01
C GLY A 86 4.56 16.78 17.89
N PHE A 87 4.88 16.18 16.74
CA PHE A 87 3.90 15.99 15.65
C PHE A 87 3.00 14.78 15.90
N ALA A 88 1.73 14.87 15.49
CA ALA A 88 0.86 13.71 15.41
C ALA A 88 1.28 12.86 14.19
N VAL A 89 1.47 11.56 14.41
CA VAL A 89 1.95 10.63 13.38
C VAL A 89 1.07 9.40 13.31
N PHE A 90 0.52 9.16 12.12
CA PHE A 90 -0.10 7.88 11.76
C PHE A 90 0.95 6.97 11.12
N GLY A 91 1.45 6.01 11.91
CA GLY A 91 2.49 5.05 11.52
C GLY A 91 3.29 4.59 12.74
N PRO A 92 3.63 3.29 12.87
CA PRO A 92 4.25 2.76 14.08
C PRO A 92 5.65 3.34 14.32
N SER A 93 6.14 3.23 15.55
CA SER A 93 7.57 3.42 15.84
C SER A 93 8.42 2.40 15.10
N ARG A 94 9.71 2.67 14.94
CA ARG A 94 10.67 1.69 14.40
C ARG A 94 10.63 0.36 15.16
N ALA A 95 10.48 0.44 16.48
CA ALA A 95 10.40 -0.74 17.34
C ALA A 95 9.11 -1.54 17.08
N ALA A 96 7.97 -0.87 16.93
CA ALA A 96 6.70 -1.53 16.61
C ALA A 96 6.65 -2.03 15.15
N ALA A 97 7.37 -1.38 14.23
CA ALA A 97 7.50 -1.79 12.84
C ALA A 97 8.22 -3.13 12.64
N GLN A 98 8.90 -3.64 13.68
CA GLN A 98 9.46 -5.00 13.68
C GLN A 98 8.42 -6.09 13.48
N LEU A 99 7.12 -5.83 13.72
CA LEU A 99 6.04 -6.76 13.37
C LEU A 99 6.00 -7.13 11.88
N GLU A 100 6.43 -6.24 10.99
CA GLU A 100 6.64 -6.55 9.56
C GLU A 100 8.13 -6.83 9.27
N GLY A 101 9.02 -6.09 9.94
CA GLY A 101 10.46 -6.14 9.72
C GLY A 101 11.12 -7.47 10.11
N SER A 102 10.58 -8.22 11.07
CA SER A 102 11.06 -9.56 11.43
C SER A 102 9.89 -10.51 11.63
N LYS A 103 9.85 -11.55 10.79
CA LYS A 103 8.88 -12.65 10.87
C LYS A 103 9.09 -13.45 12.14
N ALA A 104 10.34 -13.61 12.59
CA ALA A 104 10.64 -14.23 13.88
C ALA A 104 10.01 -13.42 15.03
N PHE A 105 10.24 -12.10 15.08
CA PHE A 105 9.63 -11.23 16.08
C PHE A 105 8.09 -11.29 16.03
N ALA A 106 7.50 -11.25 14.84
CA ALA A 106 6.05 -11.36 14.67
C ALA A 106 5.50 -12.69 15.25
N LYS A 107 6.20 -13.82 15.04
CA LYS A 107 5.82 -15.12 15.60
C LYS A 107 5.91 -15.14 17.12
N GLU A 108 6.93 -14.53 17.71
CA GLU A 108 7.06 -14.40 19.17
C GLU A 108 5.92 -13.58 19.76
N VAL A 109 5.57 -12.45 19.13
CA VAL A 109 4.44 -11.62 19.58
C VAL A 109 3.13 -12.38 19.46
N MET A 110 2.86 -13.05 18.34
CA MET A 110 1.64 -13.84 18.17
C MET A 110 1.54 -14.97 19.21
N THR A 111 2.65 -15.66 19.46
CA THR A 111 2.69 -16.73 20.47
C THR A 111 2.39 -16.19 21.87
N ALA A 112 3.03 -15.09 22.26
CA ALA A 112 2.80 -14.46 23.56
C ALA A 112 1.38 -13.89 23.71
N ALA A 113 0.80 -13.37 22.61
CA ALA A 113 -0.56 -12.85 22.56
C ALA A 113 -1.64 -13.95 22.44
N GLY A 114 -1.26 -15.23 22.28
CA GLY A 114 -2.21 -16.33 22.06
C GLY A 114 -2.90 -16.29 20.69
N VAL A 115 -2.31 -15.60 19.71
CA VAL A 115 -2.87 -15.42 18.36
C VAL A 115 -2.57 -16.64 17.48
N PRO A 116 -3.60 -17.29 16.90
CA PRO A 116 -3.39 -18.43 16.01
C PRO A 116 -2.68 -18.03 14.70
N THR A 117 -1.56 -18.70 14.43
CA THR A 117 -0.76 -18.56 13.19
C THR A 117 -0.20 -19.93 12.79
N ALA A 118 0.42 -20.02 11.61
CA ALA A 118 1.19 -21.20 11.22
C ALA A 118 2.30 -21.49 12.25
N ALA A 119 2.42 -22.75 12.68
CA ALA A 119 3.62 -23.22 13.34
C ALA A 119 4.84 -22.90 12.48
N GLY A 120 5.91 -22.38 13.09
CA GLY A 120 7.12 -22.00 12.38
C GLY A 120 8.37 -22.19 13.21
N VAL A 121 9.51 -22.30 12.52
CA VAL A 121 10.84 -22.38 13.12
C VAL A 121 11.71 -21.32 12.45
N ALA A 122 12.23 -20.41 13.27
CA ALA A 122 13.26 -19.47 12.83
C ALA A 122 14.60 -20.21 12.77
N CYS A 123 15.32 -20.06 11.66
CA CYS A 123 16.56 -20.77 11.38
C CYS A 123 17.68 -19.80 11.01
N SER A 124 18.87 -20.07 11.53
CA SER A 124 20.10 -19.34 11.20
C SER A 124 21.07 -20.21 10.41
N THR A 125 20.85 -21.53 10.38
CA THR A 125 21.69 -22.49 9.65
C THR A 125 20.89 -23.35 8.68
N LEU A 126 21.57 -23.84 7.63
CA LEU A 126 20.95 -24.71 6.64
C LEU A 126 20.51 -26.06 7.24
N ALA A 127 21.21 -26.52 8.30
CA ALA A 127 20.85 -27.75 9.01
C ALA A 127 19.51 -27.61 9.74
N GLU A 128 19.29 -26.49 10.43
CA GLU A 128 18.01 -26.15 11.07
C GLU A 128 16.89 -26.04 10.04
N ALA A 129 17.13 -25.30 8.95
CA ALA A 129 16.15 -25.12 7.88
C ALA A 129 15.75 -26.47 7.25
N ARG A 130 16.73 -27.34 6.98
CA ARG A 130 16.49 -28.70 6.47
C ARG A 130 15.65 -29.52 7.44
N ALA A 131 15.97 -29.51 8.74
CA ALA A 131 15.24 -30.25 9.75
C ALA A 131 13.79 -29.75 9.89
N ALA A 132 13.58 -28.44 9.84
CA ALA A 132 12.26 -27.83 9.88
C ALA A 132 11.43 -28.18 8.63
N LEU A 133 12.02 -28.14 7.44
CA LEU A 133 11.36 -28.57 6.19
C LEU A 133 10.93 -30.03 6.27
N GLN A 134 11.81 -30.92 6.75
CA GLN A 134 11.48 -32.34 6.95
C GLN A 134 10.36 -32.55 7.97
N ARG A 135 10.30 -31.73 9.01
CA ARG A 135 9.25 -31.79 10.03
C ARG A 135 7.88 -31.35 9.50
N PHE A 136 7.81 -30.25 8.76
CA PHE A 136 6.52 -29.69 8.30
C PHE A 136 6.00 -30.39 7.03
N GLY A 137 6.88 -30.90 6.18
CA GLY A 137 6.49 -31.56 4.93
C GLY A 137 5.99 -30.59 3.86
N ALA A 138 5.58 -31.16 2.72
CA ALA A 138 5.06 -30.39 1.59
C ALA A 138 3.56 -30.05 1.76
N PRO A 139 3.07 -28.92 1.23
CA PRO A 139 3.84 -27.87 0.54
C PRO A 139 4.81 -27.15 1.49
N TYR A 140 6.05 -26.98 1.06
CA TYR A 140 7.10 -26.33 1.85
C TYR A 140 6.96 -24.82 1.79
N VAL A 141 6.90 -24.17 2.96
CA VAL A 141 6.83 -22.72 3.10
C VAL A 141 8.13 -22.18 3.67
N VAL A 142 8.84 -21.38 2.88
CA VAL A 142 10.12 -20.75 3.26
C VAL A 142 9.96 -19.25 3.14
N LYS A 143 10.15 -18.54 4.25
CA LYS A 143 10.01 -17.08 4.32
C LYS A 143 11.31 -16.45 4.82
N GLN A 144 11.91 -15.57 4.03
CA GLN A 144 13.07 -14.79 4.45
C GLN A 144 12.72 -13.91 5.67
N ASP A 145 13.56 -13.87 6.70
CA ASP A 145 13.42 -12.89 7.79
C ASP A 145 13.96 -11.53 7.33
N GLY A 146 13.28 -10.43 7.68
CA GLY A 146 13.57 -9.12 7.08
C GLY A 146 12.59 -8.70 5.98
N LEU A 147 12.78 -7.46 5.51
CA LEU A 147 12.05 -6.90 4.37
C LEU A 147 12.54 -7.52 3.06
N ALA A 148 11.60 -8.02 2.26
CA ALA A 148 11.88 -8.62 0.96
C ALA A 148 10.88 -8.19 -0.14
N ALA A 149 10.13 -7.10 0.08
CA ALA A 149 9.17 -6.52 -0.86
C ALA A 149 8.23 -7.56 -1.51
N GLY A 150 7.72 -8.51 -0.72
CA GLY A 150 6.83 -9.59 -1.18
C GLY A 150 7.50 -10.71 -2.00
N LYS A 151 8.83 -10.66 -2.22
CA LYS A 151 9.58 -11.64 -3.02
C LYS A 151 10.32 -12.70 -2.18
N GLY A 152 10.40 -12.51 -0.87
CA GLY A 152 11.10 -13.41 0.05
C GLY A 152 10.26 -14.59 0.55
N VAL A 153 9.25 -15.02 -0.20
CA VAL A 153 8.37 -16.14 0.19
C VAL A 153 8.30 -17.16 -0.95
N VAL A 154 8.67 -18.40 -0.65
CA VAL A 154 8.54 -19.55 -1.54
C VAL A 154 7.57 -20.55 -0.91
N VAL A 155 6.59 -20.99 -1.72
CA VAL A 155 5.68 -22.10 -1.41
C VAL A 155 5.82 -23.11 -2.56
N THR A 156 6.25 -24.33 -2.27
CA THR A 156 6.59 -25.32 -3.30
C THR A 156 6.39 -26.77 -2.82
N GLU A 157 6.06 -27.67 -3.73
CA GLU A 157 6.05 -29.12 -3.47
C GLU A 157 7.47 -29.73 -3.49
N ASP A 158 8.45 -29.01 -4.06
CA ASP A 158 9.80 -29.51 -4.24
C ASP A 158 10.73 -29.12 -3.07
N PHE A 159 11.21 -30.14 -2.37
CA PHE A 159 12.13 -29.99 -1.24
C PHE A 159 13.44 -29.32 -1.66
N ALA A 160 13.96 -29.62 -2.85
CA ALA A 160 15.22 -29.05 -3.32
C ALA A 160 15.10 -27.54 -3.55
N THR A 161 14.03 -27.11 -4.22
CA THR A 161 13.68 -25.70 -4.39
C THR A 161 13.52 -24.97 -3.05
N ALA A 162 12.80 -25.57 -2.09
CA ALA A 162 12.62 -24.98 -0.76
C ALA A 162 13.96 -24.81 -0.03
N LEU A 163 14.80 -25.84 -0.04
CA LEU A 163 16.11 -25.81 0.62
C LEU A 163 17.08 -24.83 -0.06
N GLN A 164 17.06 -24.75 -1.39
CA GLN A 164 17.87 -23.78 -2.13
C GLN A 164 17.49 -22.34 -1.78
N HIS A 165 16.19 -22.05 -1.65
CA HIS A 165 15.75 -20.73 -1.22
C HIS A 165 16.21 -20.43 0.22
N ALA A 166 16.06 -21.38 1.15
CA ALA A 166 16.53 -21.21 2.52
C ALA A 166 18.04 -20.94 2.58
N ALA A 167 18.85 -21.68 1.80
CA ALA A 167 20.28 -21.44 1.69
C ALA A 167 20.60 -20.02 1.19
N ALA A 168 19.91 -19.57 0.14
CA ALA A 168 20.11 -18.22 -0.39
C ALA A 168 19.79 -17.12 0.64
N CYS A 169 18.75 -17.29 1.45
CA CYS A 169 18.43 -16.36 2.54
C CYS A 169 19.53 -16.33 3.61
N ILE A 170 20.05 -17.49 4.01
CA ILE A 170 21.10 -17.61 5.03
C ILE A 170 22.42 -17.01 4.54
N ASP A 171 22.79 -17.25 3.28
CA ASP A 171 23.99 -16.69 2.66
C ASP A 171 23.88 -15.16 2.56
N ALA A 172 22.72 -14.63 2.15
CA ALA A 172 22.46 -13.20 2.07
C ALA A 172 22.58 -12.51 3.44
N ALA A 173 22.04 -13.13 4.50
CA ALA A 173 22.16 -12.61 5.86
C ALA A 173 23.61 -12.59 6.36
N SER A 174 24.39 -13.63 6.05
CA SER A 174 25.80 -13.73 6.43
C SER A 174 26.68 -12.66 5.75
N LEU A 175 26.39 -12.36 4.48
CA LEU A 175 27.05 -11.28 3.74
C LEU A 175 26.66 -9.89 4.28
N GLY A 176 25.41 -9.70 4.70
CA GLY A 176 24.91 -8.47 5.32
C GLY A 176 25.62 -8.16 6.64
N ALA A 177 25.70 -9.16 7.54
CA ALA A 177 26.37 -9.02 8.84
C ALA A 177 27.86 -8.65 8.70
N SER A 178 28.54 -9.16 7.67
CA SER A 178 29.96 -8.87 7.40
C SER A 178 30.21 -7.43 6.93
N ARG A 179 29.19 -6.74 6.39
CA ARG A 179 29.29 -5.34 5.95
C ARG A 179 29.03 -4.36 7.10
N GLU A 180 28.16 -4.71 8.04
CA GLU A 180 27.89 -3.88 9.23
C GLU A 180 29.07 -3.88 10.22
N SER A 181 29.87 -4.95 10.27
CA SER A 181 31.09 -5.02 11.10
C SER A 181 32.30 -4.24 10.54
N GLY A 182 32.18 -3.60 9.37
CA GLY A 182 33.26 -2.89 8.66
C GLY A 182 33.39 -1.40 8.97
N ALA A 183 32.71 -0.88 10.00
CA ALA A 183 32.83 0.52 10.40
C ALA A 183 34.26 0.84 10.88
N THR A 184 34.85 1.90 10.32
CA THR A 184 36.19 2.42 10.62
C THR A 184 36.47 2.56 12.12
N PRO A 185 37.62 2.08 12.64
CA PRO A 185 37.94 2.21 14.05
C PRO A 185 38.20 3.67 14.41
N THR A 186 37.43 4.20 15.36
CA THR A 186 37.80 5.40 16.12
C THR A 186 39.06 5.11 16.93
N PRO A 187 40.01 6.06 17.06
CA PRO A 187 41.27 5.81 17.75
C PRO A 187 41.05 5.55 19.25
N GLU A 188 41.62 4.43 19.71
CA GLU A 188 41.63 3.93 21.09
C GLU A 188 42.22 4.93 22.09
N VAL A 189 41.53 5.09 23.22
CA VAL A 189 42.12 5.53 24.49
C VAL A 189 42.41 4.27 25.31
N ALA A 190 43.64 4.16 25.82
CA ALA A 190 44.17 2.98 26.50
C ALA A 190 43.39 2.56 27.77
N PRO A 191 43.39 1.26 28.15
CA PRO A 191 42.46 0.71 29.12
C PRO A 191 42.94 0.75 30.57
N HIS A 192 42.00 0.90 31.49
CA HIS A 192 42.12 0.42 32.87
C HIS A 192 41.44 -0.95 32.99
N GLU A 193 42.18 -1.96 33.44
CA GLU A 193 41.68 -3.30 33.71
C GLU A 193 40.76 -3.34 34.94
N THR A 194 39.62 -4.04 34.84
CA THR A 194 39.17 -5.08 35.80
C THR A 194 37.80 -5.62 35.38
N GLY A 195 37.64 -6.96 35.40
CA GLY A 195 36.32 -7.62 35.46
C GLY A 195 35.97 -8.53 34.29
N SER A 196 36.36 -9.80 34.40
CA SER A 196 35.92 -10.91 33.54
C SER A 196 34.42 -11.16 33.66
N THR A 197 33.69 -11.02 32.55
CA THR A 197 32.41 -11.70 32.33
C THR A 197 32.49 -12.46 31.01
N SER A 198 32.32 -13.77 31.06
CA SER A 198 32.21 -14.65 29.90
C SER A 198 31.01 -14.24 29.04
N GLY A 199 31.25 -13.43 28.02
CA GLY A 199 30.27 -13.13 26.98
C GLY A 199 30.11 -14.33 26.06
N ALA A 200 28.97 -15.01 26.15
CA ALA A 200 28.54 -15.88 25.06
C ALA A 200 28.43 -15.03 23.79
N ALA A 201 28.97 -15.53 22.66
CA ALA A 201 28.77 -14.88 21.38
C ALA A 201 27.27 -14.64 21.15
N PRO A 202 26.84 -13.47 20.65
CA PRO A 202 25.43 -13.23 20.38
C PRO A 202 24.93 -14.33 19.43
N ALA A 203 23.81 -14.97 19.79
CA ALA A 203 23.14 -15.92 18.92
C ALA A 203 22.84 -15.23 17.58
N ALA A 204 23.22 -15.86 16.47
CA ALA A 204 23.02 -15.28 15.15
C ALA A 204 21.53 -15.03 14.91
N SER A 205 21.16 -13.79 14.57
CA SER A 205 19.79 -13.43 14.20
C SER A 205 19.26 -14.36 13.10
N PRO A 206 17.98 -14.78 13.19
CA PRO A 206 17.43 -15.72 12.22
C PRO A 206 17.41 -15.10 10.82
N ALA A 207 17.77 -15.90 9.82
CA ALA A 207 17.80 -15.45 8.42
C ALA A 207 16.54 -15.88 7.66
N VAL A 208 15.89 -16.95 8.11
CA VAL A 208 14.73 -17.55 7.44
C VAL A 208 13.79 -18.16 8.47
N VAL A 209 12.48 -18.13 8.19
CA VAL A 209 11.45 -18.83 8.95
C VAL A 209 10.84 -19.91 8.04
N ILE A 210 10.89 -21.15 8.49
CA ILE A 210 10.20 -22.27 7.85
C ILE A 210 8.86 -22.46 8.55
N GLU A 211 7.76 -22.51 7.80
CA GLU A 211 6.41 -22.59 8.36
C GLU A 211 5.66 -23.83 7.86
N GLU A 212 4.67 -24.27 8.63
CA GLU A 212 3.63 -25.15 8.11
C GLU A 212 2.82 -24.42 7.02
N TYR A 213 2.35 -25.16 6.03
CA TYR A 213 1.41 -24.65 5.05
C TYR A 213 0.03 -24.40 5.68
N LEU A 214 -0.59 -23.29 5.30
CA LEU A 214 -1.97 -22.96 5.66
C LEU A 214 -2.86 -23.17 4.43
N ASP A 215 -3.90 -24.00 4.60
CA ASP A 215 -4.91 -24.25 3.59
C ASP A 215 -6.00 -23.16 3.57
N GLY A 216 -6.78 -23.11 2.50
CA GLY A 216 -7.94 -22.24 2.38
C GLY A 216 -7.66 -20.87 1.77
N PRO A 217 -8.72 -20.07 1.56
CA PRO A 217 -8.61 -18.77 0.90
C PRO A 217 -7.96 -17.72 1.81
N GLU A 218 -7.18 -16.84 1.18
CA GLU A 218 -6.54 -15.71 1.85
C GLU A 218 -7.41 -14.44 1.84
N ALA A 219 -7.34 -13.66 2.92
CA ALA A 219 -7.99 -12.36 3.07
C ALA A 219 -7.05 -11.36 3.77
N SER A 220 -7.21 -10.09 3.43
CA SER A 220 -6.52 -8.96 4.03
C SER A 220 -7.51 -8.16 4.88
N VAL A 221 -7.21 -7.96 6.17
CA VAL A 221 -8.01 -7.11 7.06
C VAL A 221 -7.11 -6.01 7.63
N PHE A 222 -7.50 -4.76 7.39
CA PHE A 222 -6.76 -3.60 7.90
C PHE A 222 -7.37 -3.13 9.21
N CYS A 223 -6.53 -2.89 10.21
CA CYS A 223 -6.92 -2.43 11.52
C CYS A 223 -6.25 -1.08 11.80
N LEU A 224 -7.03 -0.02 11.95
CA LEU A 224 -6.56 1.25 12.49
C LEU A 224 -6.33 1.09 13.98
N CYS A 225 -5.18 1.52 14.48
CA CYS A 225 -4.72 1.30 15.85
C CYS A 225 -4.20 2.61 16.45
N ASP A 226 -4.58 2.89 17.70
CA ASP A 226 -4.16 4.10 18.43
C ASP A 226 -3.24 3.79 19.64
N GLY A 227 -2.82 2.52 19.76
CA GLY A 227 -2.09 1.99 20.90
C GLY A 227 -2.94 1.11 21.83
N GLU A 228 -4.25 1.32 21.86
CA GLU A 228 -5.19 0.61 22.76
C GLU A 228 -6.46 0.14 22.04
N ASN A 229 -7.04 1.02 21.24
CA ASN A 229 -8.27 0.82 20.48
C ASN A 229 -7.96 0.38 19.05
N VAL A 230 -8.91 -0.37 18.49
CA VAL A 230 -8.80 -0.91 17.14
C VAL A 230 -10.12 -0.73 16.39
N VAL A 231 -10.04 -0.24 15.15
CA VAL A 231 -11.15 -0.18 14.19
C VAL A 231 -10.75 -0.94 12.93
N ALA A 232 -11.51 -1.97 12.57
CA ALA A 232 -11.30 -2.69 11.31
C ALA A 232 -11.90 -1.92 10.12
N LEU A 233 -11.16 -1.88 9.02
CA LEU A 233 -11.66 -1.47 7.70
C LEU A 233 -12.26 -2.68 6.97
N PRO A 234 -13.03 -2.46 5.87
CA PRO A 234 -13.58 -3.55 5.09
C PRO A 234 -12.52 -4.56 4.65
N PRO A 235 -12.78 -5.88 4.74
CA PRO A 235 -11.85 -6.88 4.28
C PRO A 235 -11.70 -6.83 2.76
N ALA A 236 -10.53 -7.21 2.26
CA ALA A 236 -10.25 -7.34 0.84
C ALA A 236 -9.48 -8.63 0.57
N GLN A 237 -9.44 -9.03 -0.70
CA GLN A 237 -8.60 -10.12 -1.16
C GLN A 237 -7.72 -9.57 -2.26
N ASP A 238 -6.42 -9.83 -2.13
CA ASP A 238 -5.42 -9.45 -3.11
C ASP A 238 -5.09 -10.63 -4.03
N TYR A 239 -4.42 -10.31 -5.14
CA TYR A 239 -3.97 -11.28 -6.12
C TYR A 239 -2.45 -11.16 -6.28
N LYS A 240 -1.70 -11.86 -5.42
CA LYS A 240 -0.23 -11.78 -5.39
C LYS A 240 0.44 -12.37 -6.63
N ARG A 241 -0.13 -13.40 -7.25
CA ARG A 241 0.48 -14.08 -8.41
C ARG A 241 0.41 -13.23 -9.67
N ALA A 242 1.48 -13.23 -10.45
CA ALA A 242 1.64 -12.36 -11.63
C ALA A 242 0.66 -12.67 -12.77
N ARG A 243 0.25 -13.92 -12.92
CA ARG A 243 -0.56 -14.40 -14.05
C ARG A 243 -1.90 -14.97 -13.59
N ASP A 244 -2.80 -15.12 -14.56
CA ASP A 244 -4.11 -15.72 -14.37
C ASP A 244 -3.99 -17.15 -13.83
N GLY A 245 -5.04 -17.63 -13.13
CA GLY A 245 -5.05 -18.96 -12.53
C GLY A 245 -4.14 -19.10 -11.31
N GLY A 246 -3.61 -18.00 -10.77
CA GLY A 246 -2.67 -18.06 -9.64
C GLY A 246 -1.26 -18.49 -10.07
N GLU A 247 -0.91 -18.33 -11.34
CA GLU A 247 0.39 -18.75 -11.86
C GLU A 247 1.48 -17.68 -11.78
N GLY A 248 2.73 -18.12 -11.95
CA GLY A 248 3.89 -17.25 -12.02
C GLY A 248 4.43 -16.82 -10.64
N PRO A 249 5.47 -15.98 -10.63
CA PRO A 249 6.08 -15.49 -9.39
C PRO A 249 5.12 -14.65 -8.55
N ASN A 250 5.39 -14.59 -7.24
CA ASN A 250 4.75 -13.62 -6.36
C ASN A 250 5.13 -12.19 -6.77
N THR A 251 4.18 -11.29 -6.61
CA THR A 251 4.27 -9.86 -6.90
C THR A 251 3.90 -9.06 -5.64
N GLY A 252 3.93 -7.73 -5.73
CA GLY A 252 3.31 -6.88 -4.72
C GLY A 252 1.78 -6.92 -4.74
N GLY A 253 1.16 -7.53 -5.76
CA GLY A 253 -0.29 -7.63 -5.98
C GLY A 253 -0.69 -7.05 -7.34
N MET A 254 -1.45 -7.84 -8.11
CA MET A 254 -1.93 -7.53 -9.47
C MET A 254 -3.39 -7.03 -9.52
N GLY A 255 -4.04 -6.96 -8.36
CA GLY A 255 -5.40 -6.48 -8.20
C GLY A 255 -5.93 -6.85 -6.83
N ALA A 256 -7.04 -6.24 -6.45
CA ALA A 256 -7.77 -6.59 -5.23
C ALA A 256 -9.24 -6.21 -5.32
N TYR A 257 -10.07 -6.82 -4.48
CA TYR A 257 -11.49 -6.46 -4.39
C TYR A 257 -12.03 -6.51 -2.97
N SER A 258 -13.17 -5.86 -2.79
CA SER A 258 -13.96 -5.84 -1.55
C SER A 258 -15.44 -5.59 -1.91
N PRO A 259 -16.45 -6.17 -1.23
CA PRO A 259 -16.39 -7.10 -0.10
C PRO A 259 -15.93 -8.51 -0.49
N LEU A 260 -15.83 -9.38 0.51
CA LEU A 260 -15.55 -10.82 0.37
C LEU A 260 -16.85 -11.62 0.59
N PRO A 261 -17.66 -11.90 -0.44
CA PRO A 261 -18.94 -12.60 -0.26
C PRO A 261 -18.79 -14.06 0.21
N TRP A 262 -17.60 -14.65 0.04
CA TRP A 262 -17.26 -16.00 0.50
C TRP A 262 -16.80 -16.04 1.96
N ALA A 263 -16.43 -14.91 2.55
CA ALA A 263 -15.93 -14.83 3.92
C ALA A 263 -17.08 -14.58 4.91
N PRO A 264 -16.89 -14.93 6.20
CA PRO A 264 -17.86 -14.58 7.24
C PRO A 264 -18.10 -13.06 7.29
N PRO A 265 -19.35 -12.60 7.44
CA PRO A 265 -19.67 -11.16 7.44
C PRO A 265 -19.05 -10.41 8.63
N ASP A 266 -18.73 -11.12 9.71
CA ASP A 266 -18.09 -10.61 10.93
C ASP A 266 -16.55 -10.76 10.93
N LEU A 267 -15.92 -11.06 9.78
CA LEU A 267 -14.46 -11.28 9.69
C LEU A 267 -13.65 -10.11 10.27
N GLY A 268 -14.09 -8.87 10.05
CA GLY A 268 -13.45 -7.68 10.63
C GLY A 268 -13.47 -7.72 12.17
N GLN A 269 -14.63 -7.98 12.77
CA GLN A 269 -14.78 -8.07 14.22
C GLN A 269 -13.96 -9.23 14.82
N ARG A 270 -13.99 -10.41 14.18
CA ARG A 270 -13.18 -11.56 14.60
C ARG A 270 -11.68 -11.25 14.58
N THR A 271 -11.24 -10.48 13.57
CA THR A 271 -9.85 -10.04 13.47
C THR A 271 -9.50 -9.07 14.58
N VAL A 272 -10.39 -8.11 14.90
CA VAL A 272 -10.16 -7.16 16.00
C VAL A 272 -10.03 -7.89 17.34
N GLU A 273 -11.00 -8.74 17.67
CA GLU A 273 -11.10 -9.37 18.99
C GLU A 273 -10.06 -10.47 19.18
N GLY A 274 -9.87 -11.33 18.18
CA GLY A 274 -9.03 -12.52 18.29
C GLY A 274 -7.56 -12.29 17.90
N ILE A 275 -7.23 -11.17 17.24
CA ILE A 275 -5.90 -10.95 16.65
C ILE A 275 -5.37 -9.56 16.99
N ALA A 276 -5.96 -8.50 16.46
CA ALA A 276 -5.37 -7.17 16.53
C ALA A 276 -5.29 -6.63 17.97
N ARG A 277 -6.37 -6.76 18.76
CA ARG A 277 -6.37 -6.30 20.16
C ARG A 277 -5.38 -7.08 21.04
N PRO A 278 -5.31 -8.43 21.02
CA PRO A 278 -4.26 -9.18 21.71
C PRO A 278 -2.84 -8.76 21.32
N VAL A 279 -2.58 -8.52 20.02
CA VAL A 279 -1.29 -8.02 19.55
C VAL A 279 -0.98 -6.66 20.13
N LEU A 280 -1.91 -5.71 20.11
CA LEU A 280 -1.71 -4.37 20.68
C LEU A 280 -1.39 -4.44 22.17
N VAL A 281 -2.11 -5.27 22.94
CA VAL A 281 -1.85 -5.48 24.37
C VAL A 281 -0.44 -6.02 24.60
N GLU A 282 -0.02 -7.01 23.81
CA GLU A 282 1.32 -7.58 23.93
C GLU A 282 2.42 -6.58 23.53
N MET A 283 2.20 -5.80 22.47
CA MET A 283 3.11 -4.74 22.04
C MET A 283 3.24 -3.64 23.11
N ALA A 284 2.14 -3.22 23.73
CA ALA A 284 2.16 -2.29 24.86
C ALA A 284 2.92 -2.88 26.06
N ARG A 285 2.71 -4.17 26.40
CA ARG A 285 3.43 -4.86 27.47
C ARG A 285 4.95 -4.91 27.22
N ARG A 286 5.37 -4.94 25.95
CA ARG A 286 6.79 -4.88 25.54
C ARG A 286 7.36 -3.46 25.51
N GLY A 287 6.57 -2.43 25.84
CA GLY A 287 7.00 -1.03 25.79
C GLY A 287 7.03 -0.44 24.37
N THR A 288 6.37 -1.08 23.41
CA THR A 288 6.37 -0.69 21.99
C THR A 288 4.93 -0.58 21.45
N PRO A 289 4.07 0.28 22.06
CA PRO A 289 2.67 0.37 21.66
C PRO A 289 2.51 0.65 20.15
N PHE A 290 1.56 -0.03 19.53
CA PHE A 290 1.36 0.03 18.08
C PHE A 290 0.34 1.11 17.71
N VAL A 291 0.79 2.14 16.98
CA VAL A 291 -0.05 3.22 16.43
C VAL A 291 0.09 3.23 14.91
N GLY A 292 -1.01 3.29 14.18
CA GLY A 292 -0.99 3.27 12.71
C GLY A 292 -1.94 2.22 12.15
N LEU A 293 -1.55 1.56 11.06
CA LEU A 293 -2.34 0.49 10.46
C LEU A 293 -1.68 -0.87 10.64
N LEU A 294 -2.33 -1.76 11.38
CA LEU A 294 -1.98 -3.18 11.41
C LEU A 294 -2.74 -3.88 10.27
N TYR A 295 -2.01 -4.24 9.23
CA TYR A 295 -2.50 -5.14 8.19
C TYR A 295 -2.39 -6.56 8.73
N VAL A 296 -3.49 -7.29 8.75
CA VAL A 296 -3.55 -8.70 9.11
C VAL A 296 -3.81 -9.52 7.85
N GLY A 297 -2.79 -10.26 7.38
CA GLY A 297 -2.93 -11.26 6.34
C GLY A 297 -3.48 -12.54 6.96
N LEU A 298 -4.62 -13.02 6.47
CA LEU A 298 -5.37 -14.12 7.05
C LEU A 298 -5.50 -15.27 6.05
N ALA A 299 -5.45 -16.49 6.55
CA ALA A 299 -5.93 -17.68 5.87
C ALA A 299 -7.16 -18.23 6.63
N LEU A 300 -8.25 -18.48 5.90
CA LEU A 300 -9.44 -19.14 6.44
C LEU A 300 -9.30 -20.65 6.25
N THR A 301 -8.54 -21.25 7.17
CA THR A 301 -8.14 -22.66 7.10
C THR A 301 -9.24 -23.61 7.57
N SER A 302 -9.10 -24.90 7.25
CA SER A 302 -9.92 -25.97 7.85
C SER A 302 -9.84 -26.02 9.39
N ARG A 303 -8.81 -25.40 9.99
CA ARG A 303 -8.58 -25.31 11.45
C ARG A 303 -9.01 -23.95 12.03
N GLY A 304 -9.74 -23.15 11.26
CA GLY A 304 -10.19 -21.81 11.62
C GLY A 304 -9.24 -20.70 11.15
N LEU A 305 -9.47 -19.49 11.63
CA LEU A 305 -8.71 -18.31 11.22
C LEU A 305 -7.24 -18.41 11.66
N ARG A 306 -6.30 -18.15 10.75
CA ARG A 306 -4.86 -18.11 11.03
C ARG A 306 -4.23 -16.88 10.41
N VAL A 307 -3.33 -16.24 11.16
CA VAL A 307 -2.48 -15.16 10.62
C VAL A 307 -1.39 -15.76 9.74
N VAL A 308 -1.31 -15.29 8.50
CA VAL A 308 -0.24 -15.60 7.54
C VAL A 308 0.98 -14.71 7.81
N GLU A 309 0.73 -13.41 7.96
CA GLU A 309 1.73 -12.38 8.24
C GLU A 309 1.08 -11.09 8.72
N PHE A 310 1.88 -10.21 9.33
CA PHE A 310 1.52 -8.82 9.56
C PHE A 310 2.27 -7.92 8.57
N ASN A 311 1.58 -6.88 8.10
CA ASN A 311 2.24 -5.67 7.62
C ASN A 311 1.84 -4.53 8.56
N VAL A 312 2.68 -3.50 8.69
CA VAL A 312 2.49 -2.42 9.66
C VAL A 312 2.11 -1.08 9.01
N ARG A 313 1.61 -1.19 7.79
CA ARG A 313 1.15 -0.09 6.93
C ARG A 313 0.06 -0.59 6.00
N PHE A 314 -0.59 0.35 5.31
CA PHE A 314 -1.58 0.06 4.29
C PHE A 314 -1.04 -0.89 3.21
N GLY A 315 -1.86 -1.85 2.77
CA GLY A 315 -1.51 -2.76 1.67
C GLY A 315 -1.58 -2.07 0.31
N ASP A 316 -0.95 -2.63 -0.71
CA ASP A 316 -1.04 -2.14 -2.09
C ASP A 316 -1.07 -3.38 -2.98
N PRO A 317 -2.16 -3.68 -3.71
CA PRO A 317 -3.22 -2.77 -4.12
C PRO A 317 -4.52 -2.81 -3.30
N GLU A 318 -4.55 -3.42 -2.11
CA GLU A 318 -5.83 -3.56 -1.38
C GLU A 318 -6.39 -2.22 -0.91
N THR A 319 -5.54 -1.26 -0.55
CA THR A 319 -5.96 0.09 -0.12
C THR A 319 -6.88 0.76 -1.14
N GLN A 320 -6.60 0.59 -2.42
CA GLN A 320 -7.36 1.15 -3.53
C GLN A 320 -8.82 0.65 -3.52
N SER A 321 -9.06 -0.63 -3.18
CA SER A 321 -10.42 -1.19 -3.09
C SER A 321 -11.06 -0.97 -1.72
N VAL A 322 -10.29 -1.06 -0.64
CA VAL A 322 -10.78 -0.91 0.74
C VAL A 322 -11.26 0.52 0.98
N LEU A 323 -10.43 1.52 0.70
CA LEU A 323 -10.76 2.92 1.01
C LEU A 323 -11.91 3.45 0.15
N GLU A 324 -12.08 2.93 -1.06
CA GLU A 324 -13.20 3.32 -1.92
C GLU A 324 -14.56 2.83 -1.38
N ARG A 325 -14.57 1.86 -0.46
CA ARG A 325 -15.78 1.44 0.27
C ARG A 325 -15.99 2.18 1.59
N VAL A 326 -15.02 2.92 2.09
CA VAL A 326 -15.15 3.67 3.34
C VAL A 326 -15.86 5.00 3.06
N GLU A 327 -17.06 5.18 3.64
CA GLU A 327 -17.85 6.42 3.51
C GLU A 327 -17.56 7.42 4.63
N SER A 328 -17.05 6.92 5.75
CA SER A 328 -16.60 7.75 6.86
C SER A 328 -15.41 8.64 6.47
N ASP A 329 -15.28 9.79 7.14
CA ASP A 329 -14.15 10.70 6.93
C ASP A 329 -12.84 10.07 7.39
N LEU A 330 -12.08 9.49 6.45
CA LEU A 330 -10.84 8.79 6.75
C LEU A 330 -9.86 9.68 7.52
N LEU A 331 -9.75 10.97 7.19
CA LEU A 331 -8.82 11.88 7.86
C LEU A 331 -9.12 11.98 9.36
N ALA A 332 -10.40 11.99 9.75
CA ALA A 332 -10.80 11.99 11.14
C ALA A 332 -10.31 10.74 11.89
N TYR A 333 -10.39 9.55 11.27
CA TYR A 333 -9.92 8.31 11.88
C TYR A 333 -8.40 8.20 11.91
N LEU A 334 -7.69 8.69 10.88
CA LEU A 334 -6.22 8.75 10.88
C LEU A 334 -5.71 9.68 12.00
N TRP A 335 -6.36 10.84 12.16
CA TRP A 335 -6.10 11.75 13.27
C TRP A 335 -6.39 11.11 14.63
N ALA A 336 -7.55 10.46 14.77
CA ALA A 336 -7.94 9.82 16.02
C ALA A 336 -6.96 8.71 16.42
N ALA A 337 -6.50 7.91 15.45
CA ALA A 337 -5.46 6.92 15.67
C ALA A 337 -4.11 7.55 16.06
N ALA A 338 -3.69 8.62 15.39
CA ALA A 338 -2.44 9.31 15.69
C ALA A 338 -2.42 10.02 17.07
N THR A 339 -3.60 10.32 17.62
CA THR A 339 -3.77 11.11 18.86
C THR A 339 -4.35 10.31 20.05
N GLY A 340 -4.59 9.01 19.89
CA GLY A 340 -5.11 8.17 20.99
C GLY A 340 -6.59 8.38 21.29
N SER A 341 -7.38 8.82 20.31
CA SER A 341 -8.82 9.10 20.47
C SER A 341 -9.72 8.19 19.62
N LEU A 342 -9.19 7.08 19.10
CA LEU A 342 -9.92 6.20 18.19
C LEU A 342 -11.11 5.52 18.88
N GLY A 343 -11.03 5.23 20.18
CA GLY A 343 -12.13 4.67 20.97
C GLY A 343 -13.37 5.57 21.09
N ALA A 344 -13.26 6.86 20.78
CA ALA A 344 -14.38 7.81 20.78
C ALA A 344 -15.02 8.00 19.39
N MET A 345 -14.46 7.38 18.35
CA MET A 345 -14.99 7.50 16.99
C MET A 345 -16.31 6.72 16.86
N PRO A 346 -17.25 7.20 16.02
CA PRO A 346 -18.45 6.44 15.70
C PRO A 346 -18.10 5.15 14.95
N GLU A 347 -19.09 4.29 14.74
CA GLU A 347 -18.92 3.11 13.88
C GLU A 347 -18.61 3.53 12.44
N LEU A 348 -17.66 2.82 11.82
CA LEU A 348 -17.22 3.07 10.46
C LEU A 348 -18.36 2.79 9.47
N GLN A 349 -18.76 3.82 8.74
CA GLN A 349 -19.74 3.70 7.65
C GLN A 349 -19.06 3.15 6.39
N ILE A 350 -19.62 2.05 5.87
CA ILE A 350 -19.07 1.28 4.76
C ILE A 350 -20.14 1.14 3.67
N SER A 351 -19.78 1.43 2.42
CA SER A 351 -20.66 1.27 1.26
C SER A 351 -20.99 -0.20 1.00
N ALA A 352 -22.24 -0.45 0.61
CA ALA A 352 -22.69 -1.75 0.12
C ALA A 352 -22.17 -2.07 -1.29
N GLU A 353 -21.72 -1.07 -2.05
CA GLU A 353 -21.14 -1.29 -3.37
C GLU A 353 -19.87 -2.14 -3.28
N ALA A 354 -19.69 -2.99 -4.29
CA ALA A 354 -18.45 -3.71 -4.48
C ALA A 354 -17.44 -2.83 -5.24
N VAL A 355 -16.17 -3.07 -4.97
CA VAL A 355 -15.05 -2.40 -5.61
C VAL A 355 -14.05 -3.43 -6.07
N VAL A 356 -13.67 -3.32 -7.35
CA VAL A 356 -12.61 -4.12 -7.95
C VAL A 356 -11.54 -3.18 -8.47
N ASN A 357 -10.28 -3.49 -8.18
CA ASN A 357 -9.15 -2.85 -8.81
C ASN A 357 -8.31 -3.84 -9.62
N VAL A 358 -7.87 -3.40 -10.79
CA VAL A 358 -6.99 -4.17 -11.67
C VAL A 358 -5.71 -3.36 -11.88
N VAL A 359 -4.55 -3.98 -11.65
CA VAL A 359 -3.24 -3.33 -11.80
C VAL A 359 -2.72 -3.53 -13.22
N LEU A 360 -2.30 -2.43 -13.85
CA LEU A 360 -1.47 -2.43 -15.06
C LEU A 360 0.00 -2.42 -14.64
N ALA A 361 0.73 -3.46 -15.03
CA ALA A 361 2.15 -3.62 -14.78
C ALA A 361 2.97 -3.38 -16.05
N ALA A 362 4.20 -2.89 -15.86
CA ALA A 362 5.17 -2.70 -16.93
C ALA A 362 5.67 -4.04 -17.49
N PRO A 363 6.11 -4.09 -18.77
CA PRO A 363 6.74 -5.26 -19.33
C PRO A 363 7.89 -5.76 -18.45
N GLY A 364 8.01 -7.07 -18.26
CA GLY A 364 9.08 -7.69 -17.45
C GLY A 364 8.84 -7.72 -15.94
N TYR A 365 7.82 -7.03 -15.42
CA TYR A 365 7.39 -7.21 -14.02
C TYR A 365 6.89 -8.65 -13.77
N PRO A 366 7.16 -9.28 -12.60
CA PRO A 366 7.88 -8.78 -11.41
C PRO A 366 9.40 -8.98 -11.41
N GLY A 367 9.99 -9.37 -12.54
CA GLY A 367 11.43 -9.43 -12.76
C GLY A 367 12.04 -8.03 -12.86
N THR A 368 12.74 -7.74 -13.97
CA THR A 368 13.27 -6.41 -14.26
C THR A 368 12.28 -5.65 -15.15
N PRO A 369 11.54 -4.65 -14.61
CA PRO A 369 10.54 -3.94 -15.39
C PRO A 369 11.17 -2.99 -16.40
N GLN A 370 10.58 -2.89 -17.58
CA GLN A 370 10.92 -1.90 -18.60
C GLN A 370 10.13 -0.61 -18.35
N VAL A 371 10.84 0.48 -18.06
CA VAL A 371 10.27 1.79 -17.75
C VAL A 371 10.46 2.77 -18.92
N GLY A 372 9.70 3.87 -18.92
CA GLY A 372 9.74 4.91 -19.96
C GLY A 372 8.70 4.70 -21.08
N GLY A 373 7.92 3.62 -21.04
CA GLY A 373 6.85 3.38 -22.00
C GLY A 373 5.74 4.42 -21.85
N VAL A 374 5.29 4.99 -22.97
CA VAL A 374 4.22 6.01 -23.00
C VAL A 374 2.88 5.38 -22.64
N ILE A 375 2.13 6.08 -21.81
CA ILE A 375 0.80 5.68 -21.35
C ILE A 375 -0.24 6.54 -22.07
N THR A 376 -1.19 5.89 -22.75
CA THR A 376 -2.27 6.59 -23.47
C THR A 376 -3.65 6.06 -23.08
N GLY A 377 -4.71 6.79 -23.47
CA GLY A 377 -6.11 6.38 -23.27
C GLY A 377 -6.75 6.86 -21.96
N LEU A 378 -5.99 7.53 -21.08
CA LEU A 378 -6.48 8.00 -19.78
C LEU A 378 -7.67 8.97 -19.88
N ASP A 379 -7.70 9.84 -20.89
CA ASP A 379 -8.77 10.82 -21.09
C ASP A 379 -10.15 10.18 -21.31
N THR A 380 -10.17 8.91 -21.74
CA THR A 380 -11.42 8.16 -21.98
C THR A 380 -11.94 7.41 -20.75
N VAL A 381 -11.17 7.41 -19.67
CA VAL A 381 -11.44 6.67 -18.42
C VAL A 381 -11.59 7.62 -17.23
N CYS A 382 -10.74 8.65 -17.15
CA CYS A 382 -10.76 9.62 -16.07
C CYS A 382 -12.07 10.42 -16.04
N GLY A 383 -12.56 10.73 -14.83
CA GLY A 383 -13.78 11.51 -14.62
C GLY A 383 -15.10 10.72 -14.68
N MET A 384 -15.07 9.42 -14.95
CA MET A 384 -16.27 8.59 -14.91
C MET A 384 -16.75 8.38 -13.45
N PRO A 385 -18.06 8.54 -13.15
CA PRO A 385 -18.57 8.43 -11.78
C PRO A 385 -18.32 7.05 -11.15
N GLY A 386 -17.62 6.97 -10.02
CA GLY A 386 -17.30 5.69 -9.37
C GLY A 386 -16.19 4.89 -10.06
N VAL A 387 -15.33 5.57 -10.83
CA VAL A 387 -14.10 5.02 -11.41
C VAL A 387 -12.95 5.94 -11.04
N HIS A 388 -11.83 5.35 -10.63
CA HIS A 388 -10.59 6.08 -10.37
C HIS A 388 -9.42 5.38 -11.05
N VAL A 389 -8.58 6.17 -11.72
CA VAL A 389 -7.28 5.69 -12.21
C VAL A 389 -6.24 6.11 -11.18
N ILE A 390 -5.70 5.12 -10.49
CA ILE A 390 -4.71 5.30 -9.43
C ILE A 390 -3.33 5.13 -10.02
N HIS A 391 -2.54 6.20 -9.97
CA HIS A 391 -1.13 6.21 -10.37
C HIS A 391 -0.25 5.56 -9.30
N ALA A 392 0.64 4.67 -9.74
CA ALA A 392 1.73 4.12 -8.95
C ALA A 392 3.06 4.54 -9.60
N GLY A 393 3.74 3.64 -10.31
CA GLY A 393 4.97 3.92 -11.04
C GLY A 393 4.72 4.69 -12.34
N THR A 394 4.34 5.97 -12.23
CA THR A 394 4.26 6.90 -13.36
C THR A 394 5.15 8.13 -13.15
N ARG A 395 5.57 8.77 -14.25
CA ARG A 395 6.30 10.04 -14.26
C ARG A 395 5.88 10.86 -15.49
N LEU A 396 6.00 12.18 -15.42
CA LEU A 396 5.95 13.03 -16.60
C LEU A 396 7.31 13.04 -17.30
N ALA A 397 7.34 12.63 -18.57
CA ALA A 397 8.51 12.81 -19.42
C ALA A 397 8.57 14.26 -19.91
N PRO A 398 9.74 14.93 -19.80
CA PRO A 398 9.88 16.26 -20.38
C PRO A 398 9.69 16.18 -21.89
N HIS A 399 8.96 17.14 -22.45
CA HIS A 399 8.84 17.32 -23.88
C HIS A 399 10.24 17.48 -24.53
N GLU A 400 10.65 16.58 -25.42
CA GLU A 400 11.80 16.83 -26.30
C GLU A 400 11.37 17.82 -27.41
N PRO A 401 11.91 19.05 -27.47
CA PRO A 401 11.59 19.95 -28.56
C PRO A 401 12.30 19.45 -29.83
N GLY A 402 11.58 18.71 -30.68
CA GLY A 402 12.02 18.45 -32.05
C GLY A 402 11.72 17.06 -32.61
N ALA A 403 10.49 16.86 -33.08
CA ALA A 403 10.21 15.91 -34.16
C ALA A 403 9.03 16.37 -35.04
N ASP A 404 8.79 17.69 -35.12
CA ASP A 404 8.01 18.22 -36.25
C ASP A 404 8.95 18.24 -37.44
N GLY A 405 8.74 17.29 -38.35
CA GLY A 405 9.43 17.23 -39.62
C GLY A 405 9.36 18.59 -40.32
N VAL A 406 10.53 19.12 -40.64
CA VAL A 406 10.68 20.24 -41.56
C VAL A 406 10.11 19.81 -42.92
N ASN A 407 8.84 20.09 -43.15
CA ASN A 407 8.30 20.29 -44.48
C ASN A 407 7.96 21.76 -44.60
N GLY A 408 8.99 22.54 -44.93
CA GLY A 408 8.80 23.87 -45.49
C GLY A 408 8.11 23.74 -46.83
N THR A 409 6.88 24.23 -46.91
CA THR A 409 6.38 24.84 -48.14
C THR A 409 5.66 26.12 -47.76
N ASP A 410 6.27 27.21 -48.19
CA ASP A 410 5.72 28.56 -48.21
C ASP A 410 4.30 28.58 -48.81
N GLY A 411 3.43 29.34 -48.17
CA GLY A 411 2.06 29.55 -48.61
C GLY A 411 1.43 30.74 -47.90
N THR A 412 1.81 31.94 -48.32
CA THR A 412 1.20 33.23 -47.97
C THR A 412 -0.29 33.29 -48.32
N SER A 413 -1.15 33.70 -47.38
CA SER A 413 -2.26 34.67 -47.57
C SER A 413 -2.97 34.84 -46.22
N GLU A 414 -2.84 36.01 -45.59
CA GLU A 414 -3.78 37.13 -45.60
C GLU A 414 -4.97 37.01 -44.64
N ALA A 415 -5.11 38.08 -43.88
CA ALA A 415 -6.08 38.31 -42.82
C ALA A 415 -7.52 38.43 -43.34
N SER A 416 -8.49 38.15 -42.47
CA SER A 416 -9.72 38.95 -42.30
C SER A 416 -10.52 38.42 -41.12
N GLY A 417 -10.79 39.28 -40.14
CA GLY A 417 -11.64 38.97 -39.00
C GLY A 417 -13.13 39.11 -39.32
N VAL A 418 -13.98 38.52 -38.48
CA VAL A 418 -15.33 39.01 -38.19
C VAL A 418 -15.69 38.61 -36.77
N VAL A 419 -16.06 39.62 -35.98
CA VAL A 419 -16.71 39.51 -34.68
C VAL A 419 -18.21 39.30 -34.91
N ALA A 420 -18.84 38.32 -34.27
CA ALA A 420 -20.30 38.25 -34.21
C ALA A 420 -20.77 37.61 -32.89
N SER A 421 -21.36 38.47 -32.05
CA SER A 421 -22.22 38.13 -30.93
C SER A 421 -23.59 37.64 -31.41
N ALA A 422 -24.21 36.70 -30.67
CA ALA A 422 -25.67 36.66 -30.59
C ALA A 422 -26.12 35.96 -29.31
N ALA A 423 -26.97 36.66 -28.56
CA ALA A 423 -27.73 36.19 -27.42
C ALA A 423 -29.11 35.68 -27.86
N GLY A 424 -29.75 34.90 -26.99
CA GLY A 424 -31.18 34.58 -27.02
C GLY A 424 -31.47 33.09 -26.88
N GLN A 425 -32.48 32.60 -26.17
CA GLN A 425 -33.56 33.15 -25.36
C GLN A 425 -34.03 31.99 -24.43
N MET A 426 -34.48 32.31 -23.22
CA MET A 426 -35.31 31.42 -22.40
C MET A 426 -36.80 31.63 -22.74
N GLU A 427 -37.63 30.59 -22.58
CA GLU A 427 -38.95 30.60 -21.90
C GLU A 427 -39.59 29.17 -21.90
N PRO A 428 -40.59 28.87 -21.05
CA PRO A 428 -40.65 27.65 -20.22
C PRO A 428 -41.87 26.72 -20.44
N SER A 429 -42.00 25.69 -19.58
CA SER A 429 -43.20 24.93 -19.13
C SER A 429 -42.97 23.41 -19.24
N LYS A 430 -43.53 22.50 -18.42
CA LYS A 430 -44.42 22.51 -17.24
C LYS A 430 -44.29 21.14 -16.57
N ALA A 431 -44.60 21.07 -15.27
CA ALA A 431 -44.50 19.88 -14.43
C ALA A 431 -45.59 18.81 -14.67
N SER A 432 -45.26 17.54 -14.38
CA SER A 432 -46.20 16.50 -13.92
C SER A 432 -45.41 15.46 -13.09
N GLY A 433 -46.01 14.98 -11.99
CA GLY A 433 -45.32 14.37 -10.86
C GLY A 433 -45.38 12.84 -10.71
N ALA A 434 -44.98 12.42 -9.49
CA ALA A 434 -44.82 11.07 -8.92
C ALA A 434 -43.52 10.37 -9.37
N ASN A 435 -42.58 9.94 -8.52
CA ASN A 435 -42.65 9.32 -7.19
C ASN A 435 -41.26 9.42 -6.53
N GLN A 436 -41.16 9.82 -5.26
CA GLN A 436 -39.88 10.09 -4.57
C GLN A 436 -39.22 8.80 -4.08
N THR A 437 -38.24 8.30 -4.83
CA THR A 437 -37.08 7.62 -4.26
C THR A 437 -35.99 8.67 -4.10
N VAL A 438 -35.49 8.87 -2.88
CA VAL A 438 -34.40 9.83 -2.61
C VAL A 438 -33.10 9.24 -3.15
N ALA A 439 -32.91 9.35 -4.46
CA ALA A 439 -31.63 9.16 -5.11
C ALA A 439 -30.71 10.29 -4.65
N ARG A 440 -29.68 9.96 -3.86
CA ARG A 440 -28.63 10.92 -3.51
C ARG A 440 -27.91 11.33 -4.80
N LYS A 441 -27.80 12.65 -4.96
CA LYS A 441 -26.96 13.33 -5.94
C LYS A 441 -25.54 12.75 -5.87
N PRO A 442 -24.86 12.47 -7.00
CA PRO A 442 -23.48 12.00 -6.99
C PRO A 442 -22.63 12.97 -6.16
N ALA A 443 -21.67 12.42 -5.39
CA ALA A 443 -20.74 13.19 -4.60
C ALA A 443 -20.23 14.37 -5.44
N ALA A 444 -20.41 15.58 -4.92
CA ALA A 444 -19.98 16.80 -5.60
C ALA A 444 -18.50 16.66 -5.94
N ALA A 445 -18.13 16.95 -7.19
CA ALA A 445 -16.75 17.11 -7.61
C ALA A 445 -16.02 17.97 -6.56
N VAL A 446 -14.90 17.45 -6.06
CA VAL A 446 -14.05 18.14 -5.09
C VAL A 446 -13.71 19.53 -5.67
N PRO A 447 -14.09 20.64 -5.01
CA PRO A 447 -13.74 21.97 -5.49
C PRO A 447 -12.24 22.21 -5.29
N GLY A 448 -11.47 22.01 -6.35
CA GLY A 448 -10.02 22.23 -6.40
C GLY A 448 -9.40 22.00 -7.78
N ALA A 449 -10.22 21.98 -8.84
CA ALA A 449 -9.84 21.69 -10.22
C ALA A 449 -9.12 22.87 -10.92
N ASP A 450 -8.20 23.54 -10.22
CA ASP A 450 -7.39 24.60 -10.80
C ASP A 450 -5.95 24.49 -10.31
N ARG A 451 -5.27 23.42 -10.77
CA ARG A 451 -3.82 23.22 -10.68
C ARG A 451 -3.42 22.26 -11.81
N ARG A 452 -2.70 22.82 -12.79
CA ARG A 452 -2.24 22.26 -14.08
C ARG A 452 -2.96 20.99 -14.57
N PRO A 453 -3.85 21.10 -15.58
CA PRO A 453 -4.06 19.99 -16.51
C PRO A 453 -2.69 19.47 -16.94
N LEU A 454 -2.54 18.16 -17.20
CA LEU A 454 -1.39 17.64 -17.96
C LEU A 454 -1.16 18.62 -19.12
N THR A 455 -0.09 19.42 -19.03
CA THR A 455 0.16 20.46 -20.02
C THR A 455 0.27 19.76 -21.35
N SER A 456 -0.29 20.36 -22.41
CA SER A 456 -0.51 19.77 -23.74
C SER A 456 0.77 19.43 -24.51
N GLY A 457 1.70 18.70 -23.88
CA GLY A 457 3.04 18.39 -24.36
C GLY A 457 3.83 17.43 -23.47
N ASP A 458 3.47 17.22 -22.20
CA ASP A 458 4.18 16.25 -21.35
C ASP A 458 3.55 14.86 -21.48
N ALA A 459 4.35 13.87 -21.91
CA ALA A 459 3.90 12.49 -22.00
C ALA A 459 3.95 11.81 -20.63
N LEU A 460 2.86 11.16 -20.22
CA LEU A 460 2.88 10.29 -19.05
C LEU A 460 3.57 8.97 -19.42
N VAL A 461 4.58 8.57 -18.65
CA VAL A 461 5.35 7.34 -18.90
C VAL A 461 5.40 6.45 -17.67
N SER A 462 5.65 5.15 -17.89
CA SER A 462 5.93 4.20 -16.81
C SER A 462 7.26 4.53 -16.12
N SER A 463 7.30 4.43 -14.80
CA SER A 463 8.50 4.67 -13.97
C SER A 463 8.72 3.59 -12.90
N GLY A 464 7.89 2.55 -12.88
CA GLY A 464 8.00 1.43 -11.94
C GLY A 464 7.33 0.16 -12.44
N GLY A 465 7.44 -0.91 -11.66
CA GLY A 465 6.90 -2.24 -12.02
C GLY A 465 5.38 -2.28 -12.10
N ARG A 466 4.69 -1.77 -11.07
CA ARG A 466 3.25 -1.50 -11.10
C ARG A 466 3.05 -0.05 -11.49
N VAL A 467 2.27 0.19 -12.53
CA VAL A 467 2.21 1.49 -13.20
C VAL A 467 0.93 2.22 -12.83
N LEU A 468 -0.22 1.57 -13.04
CA LEU A 468 -1.55 2.13 -12.74
C LEU A 468 -2.44 1.07 -12.09
N SER A 469 -3.53 1.52 -11.46
CA SER A 469 -4.66 0.65 -11.09
C SER A 469 -5.96 1.31 -11.52
N VAL A 470 -6.81 0.56 -12.22
CA VAL A 470 -8.18 0.99 -12.51
C VAL A 470 -9.07 0.45 -11.40
N VAL A 471 -9.68 1.35 -10.63
CA VAL A 471 -10.60 1.05 -9.54
C VAL A 471 -12.01 1.36 -10.01
N ALA A 472 -12.93 0.39 -9.94
CA ALA A 472 -14.32 0.60 -10.33
C ALA A 472 -15.29 0.10 -9.26
N ARG A 473 -16.32 0.91 -9.00
CA ARG A 473 -17.48 0.54 -8.19
C ARG A 473 -18.58 -0.12 -9.02
N GLY A 474 -19.33 -1.01 -8.40
CA GLY A 474 -20.56 -1.60 -8.93
C GLY A 474 -21.51 -2.01 -7.81
N GLY A 475 -22.80 -2.18 -8.15
CA GLY A 475 -23.82 -2.62 -7.20
C GLY A 475 -23.57 -4.04 -6.64
N ASP A 476 -22.79 -4.84 -7.38
CA ASP A 476 -22.26 -6.12 -6.94
C ASP A 476 -20.85 -6.34 -7.54
N LEU A 477 -20.21 -7.45 -7.14
CA LEU A 477 -18.84 -7.74 -7.55
C LEU A 477 -18.70 -7.97 -9.06
N LYS A 478 -19.72 -8.56 -9.69
CA LYS A 478 -19.74 -8.82 -11.13
C LYS A 478 -19.74 -7.49 -11.90
N ALA A 479 -20.63 -6.57 -11.54
CA ALA A 479 -20.73 -5.26 -12.15
C ALA A 479 -19.46 -4.43 -11.96
N ALA A 480 -18.88 -4.46 -10.74
CA ALA A 480 -17.61 -3.77 -10.46
C ALA A 480 -16.47 -4.33 -11.33
N ARG A 481 -16.37 -5.66 -11.45
CA ARG A 481 -15.38 -6.36 -12.27
C ARG A 481 -15.54 -6.03 -13.75
N GLU A 482 -16.73 -6.24 -14.33
CA GLU A 482 -17.01 -5.95 -15.74
C GLU A 482 -16.62 -4.51 -16.09
N ARG A 483 -16.95 -3.58 -15.20
CA ARG A 483 -16.61 -2.17 -15.36
C ARG A 483 -15.11 -1.90 -15.28
N ALA A 484 -14.40 -2.48 -14.31
CA ALA A 484 -12.95 -2.32 -14.18
C ALA A 484 -12.21 -2.79 -15.45
N TYR A 485 -12.59 -3.95 -15.98
CA TYR A 485 -11.98 -4.51 -17.19
C TYR A 485 -12.32 -3.75 -18.46
N ALA A 486 -13.58 -3.32 -18.63
CA ALA A 486 -13.99 -2.51 -19.77
C ALA A 486 -13.21 -1.19 -19.87
N LEU A 487 -12.76 -0.66 -18.73
CA LEU A 487 -11.98 0.57 -18.65
C LEU A 487 -10.48 0.33 -18.73
N MET A 488 -9.97 -0.74 -18.11
CA MET A 488 -8.58 -1.16 -18.26
C MET A 488 -8.23 -1.40 -19.74
N ALA A 489 -9.13 -2.00 -20.52
CA ALA A 489 -8.95 -2.24 -21.95
C ALA A 489 -8.77 -0.96 -22.81
N LYS A 490 -9.10 0.23 -22.27
CA LYS A 490 -8.92 1.51 -22.95
C LYS A 490 -7.57 2.15 -22.68
N ILE A 491 -6.84 1.69 -21.65
CA ILE A 491 -5.52 2.21 -21.28
C ILE A 491 -4.46 1.40 -22.00
N HIS A 492 -3.50 2.07 -22.63
CA HIS A 492 -2.43 1.42 -23.36
C HIS A 492 -1.06 1.75 -22.76
N LEU A 493 -0.25 0.70 -22.63
CA LEU A 493 1.19 0.75 -22.34
C LEU A 493 1.82 -0.38 -23.16
N GLU A 494 2.73 -0.08 -24.07
CA GLU A 494 3.36 -1.08 -24.92
C GLU A 494 4.05 -2.17 -24.08
N GLY A 495 3.73 -3.44 -24.36
CA GLY A 495 4.21 -4.61 -23.60
C GLY A 495 3.74 -4.68 -22.13
N GLY A 496 2.91 -3.72 -21.68
CA GLY A 496 2.28 -3.75 -20.37
C GLY A 496 1.29 -4.91 -20.27
N HIS A 497 1.04 -5.36 -19.05
CA HIS A 497 0.14 -6.48 -18.79
C HIS A 497 -0.66 -6.30 -17.51
N PHE A 498 -1.81 -6.97 -17.46
CA PHE A 498 -2.67 -7.07 -16.29
C PHE A 498 -3.31 -8.47 -16.28
N ARG A 499 -3.80 -8.90 -15.11
CA ARG A 499 -4.53 -10.17 -14.98
C ARG A 499 -5.97 -10.05 -15.42
N HIS A 500 -6.55 -11.10 -15.98
CA HIS A 500 -7.95 -11.15 -16.45
C HIS A 500 -8.92 -11.80 -15.47
N ASP A 501 -8.45 -12.30 -14.33
CA ASP A 501 -9.23 -13.10 -13.37
C ASP A 501 -9.34 -12.46 -11.97
N ILE A 502 -9.04 -11.16 -11.84
CA ILE A 502 -9.22 -10.43 -10.57
C ILE A 502 -10.71 -10.36 -10.20
N ALA A 503 -11.09 -10.94 -9.06
CA ALA A 503 -12.48 -11.12 -8.65
C ALA A 503 -13.30 -12.03 -9.59
N ALA A 504 -12.66 -12.95 -10.30
CA ALA A 504 -13.36 -14.06 -10.93
C ALA A 504 -13.85 -15.02 -9.83
N LEU A 505 -15.14 -14.96 -9.51
CA LEU A 505 -15.81 -15.86 -8.56
C LEU A 505 -16.29 -17.14 -9.25
#